data_AF-A0A6J4U5P8-F1
#
_entry.id   AF-A0A6J4U5P8-F1
#
_cell.length_a   1.000
_cell.length_b   1.000
_cell.length_c   1.000
_cell.angle_alpha   90.00
_cell.angle_beta   90.00
_cell.angle_gamma   90.00
#
_symmetry.space_group_name_H-M   'P 1'
#
loop_
_entity.id
_entity.type
_entity.pdbx_description
1 polymer ?
#
loop_
_entity_poly.entity_id
_entity_poly.type
_entity_poly.pdbx_seq_one_letter_code
_entity_poly.pdbx_strand_id
1 'polypeptide(L)'
;MQSTLSRESTLDEHVADLLGRLAPHVDEIRALSGEHVVTFACVIYADSEEDYAQQVIVSGEQVDLISAMGANFWADVYFVAGD
;
A
#
# COMPACT_ATOMS: atom_id res chain seq x y z
N MET A 1 -19.79 -10.60 -15.78
CA MET A 1 -20.00 -10.57 -14.31
C MET A 1 -19.50 -9.21 -13.86
N GLN A 2 -20.33 -8.36 -13.24
CA GLN A 2 -19.91 -6.99 -12.90
C GLN A 2 -19.05 -7.08 -11.63
N SER A 3 -17.77 -6.71 -11.75
CA SER A 3 -16.81 -6.72 -10.64
C SER A 3 -17.36 -5.88 -9.47
N THR A 4 -17.40 -6.47 -8.27
CA THR A 4 -17.73 -5.76 -7.03
C THR A 4 -16.50 -5.12 -6.40
N LEU A 5 -15.34 -5.17 -7.07
CA LEU A 5 -14.20 -4.36 -6.68
C LEU A 5 -14.61 -2.90 -6.84
N SER A 6 -14.57 -2.19 -5.71
CA SER A 6 -14.94 -0.79 -5.59
C SER A 6 -14.43 0.01 -6.78
N ARG A 7 -15.35 0.78 -7.38
CA ARG A 7 -15.04 1.83 -8.36
C ARG A 7 -13.78 2.61 -7.92
N GLU A 8 -12.75 2.60 -8.77
CA GLU A 8 -11.81 3.72 -8.99
C GLU A 8 -10.90 4.17 -7.82
N SER A 9 -10.58 3.34 -6.83
CA SER A 9 -9.55 3.72 -5.86
C SER A 9 -8.13 3.51 -6.41
N THR A 10 -7.29 4.54 -6.33
CA THR A 10 -5.89 4.46 -6.81
C THR A 10 -5.02 3.69 -5.83
N LEU A 11 -3.83 3.24 -6.28
CA LEU A 11 -2.83 2.64 -5.37
C LEU A 11 -2.56 3.57 -4.18
N ASP A 12 -2.33 4.85 -4.45
CA ASP A 12 -1.96 5.86 -3.47
C ASP A 12 -3.05 6.00 -2.39
N GLU A 13 -4.32 5.92 -2.76
CA GLU A 13 -5.44 5.95 -1.81
C GLU A 13 -5.48 4.72 -0.89
N HIS A 14 -5.22 3.54 -1.44
CA HIS A 14 -5.15 2.31 -0.63
C HIS A 14 -3.97 2.32 0.34
N VAL A 15 -2.82 2.82 -0.12
CA VAL A 15 -1.64 2.97 0.74
C VAL A 15 -1.88 4.06 1.80
N ALA A 16 -2.51 5.17 1.43
CA ALA A 16 -2.88 6.24 2.35
C ALA A 16 -3.82 5.74 3.46
N ASP A 17 -4.85 4.96 3.13
CA ASP A 17 -5.77 4.39 4.14
C ASP A 17 -5.03 3.45 5.10
N LEU A 18 -4.21 2.55 4.57
CA LEU A 18 -3.41 1.64 5.38
C LEU A 18 -2.49 2.42 6.33
N LEU A 19 -1.73 3.39 5.81
CA LEU A 19 -0.80 4.17 6.60
C LEU A 19 -1.52 5.09 7.59
N GLY A 20 -2.68 5.64 7.25
CA GLY A 20 -3.52 6.43 8.15
C GLY A 20 -3.98 5.62 9.36
N ARG A 21 -4.28 4.34 9.17
CA ARG A 21 -4.62 3.41 10.27
C ARG A 21 -3.41 3.03 11.12
N LEU A 22 -2.21 3.07 10.56
CA LEU A 22 -0.95 2.80 11.26
C LEU A 22 -0.37 4.03 11.95
N ALA A 23 -0.74 5.24 11.53
CA ALA A 23 -0.22 6.50 12.05
C ALA A 23 -0.29 6.63 13.60
N PRO A 24 -1.37 6.20 14.28
CA PRO A 24 -1.41 6.24 15.75
C PRO A 24 -0.41 5.30 16.44
N HIS A 25 0.14 4.32 15.73
CA HIS A 25 1.00 3.26 16.25
C HIS A 25 2.47 3.44 15.87
N VAL A 26 2.85 4.59 15.29
CA VAL A 26 4.20 4.81 14.75
C VAL A 26 5.30 4.54 15.78
N ASP A 27 5.12 4.98 17.03
CA ASP A 27 6.14 4.79 18.07
C ASP A 27 6.25 3.31 18.50
N GLU A 28 5.14 2.59 18.56
CA GLU A 28 5.13 1.15 18.87
C GLU A 28 5.80 0.34 17.76
N ILE A 29 5.47 0.65 16.51
CA ILE A 29 6.05 0.00 15.33
C ILE A 29 7.55 0.32 15.24
N ARG A 30 7.95 1.56 15.53
CA ARG A 30 9.37 1.96 15.59
C ARG A 30 10.13 1.22 16.68
N ALA A 31 9.54 1.04 17.86
CA ALA A 31 10.17 0.26 18.92
C ALA A 31 10.35 -1.21 18.47
N LEU A 32 9.32 -1.79 17.86
CA LEU A 32 9.35 -3.15 17.33
C LEU A 32 10.40 -3.30 16.22
N SER A 33 10.55 -2.30 15.34
CA SER A 33 11.50 -2.33 14.24
C SER A 33 12.96 -2.22 14.68
N GLY A 34 13.21 -1.74 15.90
CA GLY A 34 14.53 -1.79 16.53
C GLY A 34 15.00 -3.20 16.90
N GLU A 35 14.05 -4.14 17.07
CA GLU A 35 14.32 -5.52 17.47
C GLU A 35 14.04 -6.54 16.35
N HIS A 36 13.19 -6.17 15.39
CA HIS A 36 12.67 -7.06 14.35
C HIS A 36 12.61 -6.36 12.99
N VAL A 37 12.65 -7.13 11.91
CA VAL A 37 12.32 -6.61 10.58
C VAL A 37 10.80 -6.53 10.46
N VAL A 38 10.26 -5.32 10.37
CA VAL A 38 8.83 -5.08 10.15
C VAL A 38 8.60 -4.79 8.67
N THR A 39 7.69 -5.53 8.04
CA THR A 39 7.30 -5.31 6.64
C THR A 39 5.78 -5.24 6.54
N PHE A 40 5.28 -4.14 6.00
CA PHE A 40 3.88 -4.01 5.58
C PHE A 40 3.77 -4.49 4.15
N ALA A 41 2.91 -5.48 3.91
CA ALA A 41 2.67 -6.02 2.58
C ALA A 41 1.21 -5.81 2.18
N CYS A 42 0.97 -5.33 0.97
CA CYS A 42 -0.35 -5.33 0.36
C CYS A 42 -0.34 -6.03 -0.99
N VAL A 43 -1.49 -6.62 -1.33
CA VAL A 43 -1.73 -7.24 -2.63
C VAL A 43 -2.89 -6.50 -3.27
N ILE A 44 -2.71 -6.09 -4.51
CA ILE A 44 -3.69 -5.30 -5.24
C ILE A 44 -4.04 -6.01 -6.53
N TYR A 45 -5.35 -6.12 -6.77
CA TYR A 45 -5.91 -6.70 -7.99
C TYR A 45 -6.39 -5.57 -8.88
N ALA A 46 -5.88 -5.51 -10.10
CA ALA A 46 -6.24 -4.52 -11.11
C ALA A 46 -6.85 -5.21 -12.33
N ASP A 47 -7.78 -4.52 -12.99
CA ASP A 47 -8.48 -5.05 -14.18
C ASP A 47 -7.64 -4.90 -15.45
N SER A 48 -6.71 -3.95 -15.52
CA SER A 48 -5.81 -3.78 -16.67
C SER A 48 -4.44 -3.20 -16.29
N GLU A 49 -3.42 -3.49 -17.11
CA GLU A 49 -2.07 -2.95 -16.97
C GLU A 49 -2.02 -1.45 -17.30
N GLU A 50 -2.82 -1.00 -18.27
CA GLU A 50 -2.86 0.41 -18.71
C GLU A 50 -3.39 1.34 -17.60
N ASP A 51 -4.32 0.86 -16.77
CA ASP A 51 -4.86 1.63 -15.64
C ASP A 51 -3.85 1.80 -14.49
N TYR A 52 -2.90 0.87 -14.36
CA TYR A 52 -1.98 0.80 -13.22
C TYR A 52 -0.53 1.19 -13.53
N ALA A 53 -0.08 1.08 -14.77
CA ALA A 53 1.27 1.46 -15.20
C ALA A 53 1.59 2.95 -14.95
N GLN A 54 0.58 3.78 -14.70
CA GLN A 54 0.72 5.20 -14.36
C GLN A 54 0.49 5.52 -12.87
N GLN A 55 0.13 4.53 -12.04
CA GLN A 55 -0.34 4.77 -10.66
C GLN A 55 0.51 4.11 -9.57
N VAL A 56 1.61 3.41 -9.91
CA VAL A 56 2.54 2.87 -8.91
C VAL A 56 3.48 3.97 -8.36
N ILE A 57 2.88 5.06 -7.87
CA ILE A 57 3.62 6.16 -7.25
C ILE A 57 3.03 6.37 -5.86
N VAL A 58 3.80 5.93 -4.87
CA VAL A 58 3.56 6.21 -3.46
C VAL A 58 3.98 7.66 -3.21
N SER A 59 3.13 8.48 -2.60
CA SER A 59 3.51 9.88 -2.33
C SER A 59 4.70 9.99 -1.36
N GLY A 60 5.46 11.09 -1.45
CA GLY A 60 6.62 11.32 -0.57
C GLY A 60 6.26 11.31 0.92
N GLU A 61 5.08 11.82 1.27
CA GLU A 61 4.55 11.79 2.65
C GLU A 61 4.38 10.35 3.18
N GLN A 62 3.91 9.45 2.32
CA GLN A 62 3.74 8.03 2.67
C GLN A 62 5.10 7.36 2.85
N VAL A 63 6.09 7.67 2.00
CA VAL A 63 7.47 7.18 2.14
C VAL A 63 8.10 7.67 3.44
N ASP A 64 7.90 8.94 3.78
CA ASP A 64 8.41 9.54 5.03
C ASP A 64 7.79 8.86 6.26
N LEU A 65 6.48 8.56 6.21
CA LEU A 65 5.79 7.88 7.30
C LEU A 65 6.27 6.43 7.49
N ILE A 66 6.44 5.67 6.39
CA ILE A 66 7.02 4.32 6.42
C ILE A 66 8.45 4.36 7.00
N SER A 67 9.25 5.32 6.53
CA SER A 67 10.62 5.52 7.02
C SER A 67 10.66 5.90 8.50
N ALA A 68 9.72 6.73 8.96
CA ALA A 68 9.59 7.10 10.36
C ALA A 68 9.27 5.88 11.24
N MET A 69 8.52 4.89 10.74
CA MET A 69 8.27 3.63 11.45
C MET A 69 9.48 2.68 11.45
N GLY A 70 10.50 2.94 10.63
CA GLY A 70 11.62 2.02 10.43
C GLY A 70 11.20 0.70 9.79
N ALA A 71 10.09 0.71 9.05
CA ALA A 71 9.50 -0.47 8.43
C ALA A 71 9.78 -0.50 6.92
N ASN A 72 9.68 -1.69 6.33
CA ASN A 72 9.63 -1.87 4.89
C ASN A 72 8.17 -1.87 4.40
N PHE A 73 7.98 -1.52 3.13
CA PHE A 73 6.69 -1.60 2.46
C PHE A 73 6.82 -2.37 1.14
N TRP A 74 5.95 -3.34 0.93
CA TRP A 74 5.86 -4.15 -0.28
C TRP A 74 4.43 -4.12 -0.83
N ALA A 75 4.32 -3.92 -2.13
CA ALA A 75 3.06 -3.97 -2.85
C ALA A 75 3.22 -4.88 -4.06
N ASP A 76 2.44 -5.95 -4.09
CA ASP A 76 2.33 -6.83 -5.27
C ASP A 76 1.06 -6.47 -6.03
N VAL A 77 1.20 -6.25 -7.34
CA VAL A 77 0.07 -5.92 -8.23
C VAL A 77 -0.20 -7.11 -9.15
N TYR A 78 -1.43 -7.61 -9.15
CA TYR A 78 -1.89 -8.70 -10.00
C TYR A 78 -2.97 -8.21 -10.95
N PHE A 79 -2.82 -8.54 -12.23
CA PHE A 79 -3.80 -8.22 -13.26
C PHE A 79 -4.77 -9.38 -13.43
N VAL A 80 -6.05 -9.15 -13.18
CA VAL A 80 -7.10 -10.15 -13.37
C VAL A 80 -7.58 -10.00 -14.82
N ALA A 81 -7.15 -10.91 -15.69
CA ALA A 81 -7.65 -10.93 -17.07
C ALA A 81 -9.17 -11.17 -17.04
N GLY A 82 -9.93 -10.19 -17.55
CA GLY A 82 -11.36 -10.35 -17.80
C GLY A 82 -11.58 -11.26 -19.02
N ASP A 83 -12.32 -12.36 -18.82
CA ASP A 83 -12.89 -13.17 -19.91
C ASP A 83 -13.97 -12.40 -20.70
#